data_AF-A0A518MX34-F1
#
_entry.id   AF-A0A518MX34-F1
#
_cell.length_a   1.000
_cell.length_b   1.000
_cell.length_c   1.000
_cell.angle_alpha   90.00
_cell.angle_beta   90.00
_cell.angle_gamma   90.00
#
_symmetry.space_group_name_H-M   'P 1'
#
loop_
_entity.id
_entity.type
_entity.pdbx_description
1 polymer ?
#
loop_
_entity_poly.entity_id
_entity_poly.type
_entity_poly.pdbx_seq_one_letter_code
_entity_poly.pdbx_strand_id
1 'polypeptide(L)'
;MQTKLFHLLIIICCFFSCMKEEKIENSNINELKQRINIDGINPISVRFSISELGQKKGRAIGPNDYDLQVILKLSESDYQNLKENYSKNKVNIGDKVYLNKDFIKPWFTNSIKESFFLEDDYYRIRSEVYFPDRFLKSPFTGGFLFFTVDHQVFIYMYTT
;
A
#
# COMPACT_ATOMS: atom_id res chain seq x y z
N MET A 1 -8.21 -63.19 6.17
CA MET A 1 -9.18 -62.57 7.11
C MET A 1 -8.65 -61.18 7.44
N GLN A 2 -9.15 -60.09 6.84
CA GLN A 2 -10.33 -59.31 7.32
C GLN A 2 -10.23 -59.06 8.85
N THR A 3 -10.08 -57.84 9.38
CA THR A 3 -10.91 -56.64 9.16
C THR A 3 -10.32 -55.35 9.79
N LYS A 4 -10.62 -54.20 9.14
CA LYS A 4 -10.92 -52.83 9.69
C LYS A 4 -9.76 -52.02 10.30
N LEU A 5 -9.29 -50.91 9.70
CA LEU A 5 -9.92 -49.61 9.36
C LEU A 5 -10.31 -48.76 10.59
N PHE A 6 -9.46 -47.78 10.93
CA PHE A 6 -9.77 -46.50 11.59
C PHE A 6 -8.56 -45.57 11.29
N HIS A 7 -8.47 -44.91 10.13
CA HIS A 7 -8.97 -43.54 9.90
C HIS A 7 -9.00 -42.67 11.16
N LEU A 8 -7.83 -42.21 11.61
CA LEU A 8 -7.73 -41.05 12.50
C LEU A 8 -7.59 -39.79 11.66
N LEU A 9 -8.75 -39.20 11.38
CA LEU A 9 -8.94 -37.85 10.87
C LEU A 9 -8.41 -36.87 11.92
N ILE A 10 -7.24 -36.27 11.70
CA ILE A 10 -6.86 -35.05 12.43
C ILE A 10 -7.09 -33.89 11.47
N ILE A 11 -8.28 -33.33 11.66
CA ILE A 11 -8.74 -32.02 11.19
C ILE A 11 -7.71 -31.00 11.66
N ILE A 12 -6.76 -30.62 10.80
CA ILE A 12 -5.99 -29.41 11.02
C ILE A 12 -6.93 -28.26 10.73
N CYS A 13 -7.38 -27.67 11.84
CA CYS A 13 -8.27 -26.54 11.93
C CYS A 13 -8.01 -25.50 10.83
N CYS A 14 -9.08 -25.20 10.11
CA CYS A 14 -9.25 -23.98 9.36
C CYS A 14 -8.99 -22.77 10.27
N PHE A 15 -7.75 -22.29 10.31
CA PHE A 15 -7.48 -20.88 10.58
C PHE A 15 -7.84 -20.07 9.33
N PHE A 16 -9.12 -20.14 8.94
CA PHE A 16 -9.73 -19.06 8.19
C PHE A 16 -9.92 -17.92 9.18
N SER A 17 -8.83 -17.20 9.47
CA SER A 17 -8.97 -15.80 9.83
C SER A 17 -9.80 -15.18 8.72
N CYS A 18 -10.96 -14.65 9.11
CA CYS A 18 -11.79 -13.81 8.27
C CYS A 18 -10.98 -12.54 7.97
N MET A 19 -10.02 -12.67 7.04
CA MET A 19 -9.29 -11.55 6.48
C MET A 19 -10.30 -10.86 5.57
N LYS A 20 -10.71 -9.67 5.97
CA LYS A 20 -11.43 -8.73 5.12
C LYS A 20 -10.70 -8.72 3.76
N GLU A 21 -11.41 -9.12 2.70
CA GLU A 21 -10.81 -9.25 1.37
C GLU A 21 -10.25 -7.90 0.93
N GLU A 22 -8.92 -7.80 0.93
CA GLU A 22 -8.22 -6.68 0.33
C GLU A 22 -8.39 -6.81 -1.18
N LYS A 23 -9.28 -5.98 -1.76
CA LYS A 23 -9.49 -5.98 -3.21
C LYS A 23 -8.25 -5.40 -3.87
N ILE A 24 -7.47 -6.25 -4.52
CA ILE A 24 -6.31 -5.85 -5.31
C ILE A 24 -6.80 -5.56 -6.72
N GLU A 25 -6.78 -4.30 -7.11
CA GLU A 25 -7.14 -3.89 -8.46
C GLU A 25 -5.85 -3.71 -9.27
N ASN A 26 -5.47 -4.80 -9.94
CA ASN A 26 -4.40 -4.73 -10.91
C ASN A 26 -4.90 -3.97 -12.14
N SER A 27 -4.14 -2.96 -12.57
CA SER A 27 -4.17 -2.34 -13.91
C SER A 27 -5.30 -1.37 -14.31
N ASN A 28 -6.29 -1.03 -13.46
CA ASN A 28 -7.30 -0.03 -13.86
C ASN A 28 -6.87 1.42 -13.54
N ILE A 29 -6.12 2.03 -14.46
CA ILE A 29 -5.68 3.43 -14.33
C ILE A 29 -6.87 4.42 -14.24
N ASN A 30 -7.97 4.14 -14.92
CA ASN A 30 -9.14 5.03 -14.92
C ASN A 30 -9.82 5.06 -13.55
N GLU A 31 -9.87 3.92 -12.87
CA GLU A 31 -10.35 3.86 -11.50
C GLU A 31 -9.41 4.60 -10.53
N LEU A 32 -8.10 4.44 -10.69
CA LEU A 32 -7.14 5.18 -9.88
C LEU A 32 -7.28 6.71 -10.07
N LYS A 33 -7.50 7.19 -11.30
CA LYS A 33 -7.77 8.61 -11.62
C LYS A 33 -9.01 9.17 -10.91
N GLN A 34 -9.99 8.32 -10.62
CA GLN A 34 -11.17 8.74 -9.86
C GLN A 34 -10.81 9.03 -8.40
N ARG A 35 -9.79 8.36 -7.87
CA ARG A 35 -9.42 8.40 -6.44
C ARG A 35 -8.31 9.38 -6.11
N ILE A 36 -7.36 9.59 -7.02
CA ILE A 36 -6.15 10.40 -6.76
C ILE A 36 -5.85 11.28 -7.98
N ASN A 37 -5.05 12.33 -7.80
CA ASN A 37 -4.57 13.14 -8.91
C ASN A 37 -3.32 12.49 -9.55
N ILE A 38 -3.45 11.99 -10.78
CA ILE A 38 -2.30 11.51 -11.57
C ILE A 38 -2.11 12.30 -12.87
N ASP A 39 -2.67 13.51 -12.94
CA ASP A 39 -2.61 14.30 -14.16
C ASP A 39 -1.16 14.66 -14.52
N GLY A 40 -0.86 14.56 -15.81
CA GLY A 40 0.50 14.72 -16.34
C GLY A 40 1.44 13.55 -16.00
N ILE A 41 0.94 12.40 -15.55
CA ILE A 41 1.71 11.17 -15.37
C ILE A 41 1.10 10.06 -16.22
N ASN A 42 1.95 9.38 -17.01
CA ASN A 42 1.55 8.24 -17.82
C ASN A 42 2.25 6.96 -17.30
N PRO A 43 1.73 6.33 -16.23
CA PRO A 43 2.35 5.13 -15.69
C PRO A 43 2.27 3.97 -16.69
N ILE A 44 3.37 3.23 -16.82
CA ILE A 44 3.47 1.97 -17.59
C ILE A 44 2.52 0.93 -16.98
N SER A 45 2.46 0.87 -15.65
CA SER A 45 1.51 0.01 -14.94
C SER A 45 1.16 0.58 -13.58
N VAL A 46 -0.01 0.16 -13.08
CA VAL A 46 -0.55 0.54 -11.78
C VAL A 46 -1.00 -0.70 -11.02
N ARG A 47 -0.75 -0.70 -9.71
CA ARG A 47 -1.35 -1.63 -8.76
C ARG A 47 -1.81 -0.83 -7.56
N PHE A 48 -3.02 -1.04 -7.09
CA PHE A 48 -3.46 -0.39 -5.87
C PHE A 48 -4.45 -1.25 -5.10
N SER A 49 -4.59 -0.91 -3.82
CA SER A 49 -5.66 -1.41 -2.97
C SER A 49 -6.21 -0.29 -2.11
N ILE A 50 -7.50 -0.37 -1.83
CA ILE A 50 -8.21 0.48 -0.88
C ILE A 50 -8.73 -0.41 0.25
N SER A 51 -8.43 -0.06 1.49
CA SER A 51 -8.95 -0.76 2.66
C SER A 51 -9.59 0.23 3.62
N GLU A 52 -10.56 -0.22 4.40
CA GLU A 52 -11.09 0.59 5.51
C GLU A 52 -10.14 0.51 6.70
N LEU A 53 -9.79 1.67 7.26
CA LEU A 53 -9.02 1.79 8.49
C LEU A 53 -9.91 1.44 9.69
N GLY A 54 -9.57 0.35 10.39
CA GLY A 54 -9.88 0.16 11.81
C GLY A 54 -11.34 0.29 12.24
N GLN A 55 -12.28 -0.48 11.70
CA GLN A 55 -13.54 -0.71 12.43
C GLN A 55 -13.32 -1.73 13.56
N LYS A 56 -13.02 -1.26 14.77
CA LYS A 56 -13.34 -2.07 15.96
C LYS A 56 -14.85 -2.32 15.94
N LYS A 57 -15.26 -3.59 16.00
CA LYS A 57 -16.66 -4.03 16.04
C LYS A 57 -17.48 -3.16 17.00
N GLY A 58 -18.21 -2.20 16.46
CA GLY A 58 -18.97 -1.19 17.19
C GLY A 58 -19.50 -0.17 16.19
N ARG A 59 -20.77 0.25 16.32
CA ARG A 59 -21.41 1.20 15.40
C ARG A 59 -20.72 2.57 15.53
N ALA A 60 -19.69 2.82 14.73
CA ALA A 60 -19.19 4.18 14.53
C ALA A 60 -20.22 4.93 13.67
N ILE A 61 -20.73 6.06 14.18
CA ILE A 61 -21.59 6.97 13.41
C ILE A 61 -20.65 7.97 12.74
N GLY A 62 -20.38 7.78 11.46
CA GLY A 62 -19.47 8.62 10.66
C GLY A 62 -19.10 7.94 9.33
N PRO A 63 -18.51 8.66 8.37
CA PRO A 63 -17.91 8.03 7.19
C PRO A 63 -16.79 7.08 7.62
N ASN A 64 -16.64 5.97 6.89
CA ASN A 64 -15.53 5.05 7.14
C ASN A 64 -14.20 5.74 6.80
N ASP A 65 -13.19 5.52 7.63
CA ASP A 65 -11.83 5.87 7.26
C ASP A 65 -11.27 4.86 6.28
N TYR A 66 -10.51 5.32 5.29
CA TYR A 66 -9.91 4.50 4.26
C TYR A 66 -8.41 4.78 4.17
N ASP A 67 -7.67 3.75 3.81
CA ASP A 67 -6.33 3.88 3.26
C ASP A 67 -6.29 3.44 1.80
N LEU A 68 -5.32 3.99 1.09
CA LEU A 68 -5.04 3.70 -0.32
C LEU A 68 -3.54 3.48 -0.47
N GLN A 69 -3.17 2.28 -0.88
CA GLN A 69 -1.80 1.90 -1.21
C GLN A 69 -1.68 1.76 -2.73
N VAL A 70 -0.71 2.45 -3.34
CA VAL A 70 -0.52 2.50 -4.79
C VAL A 70 0.94 2.24 -5.14
N ILE A 71 1.16 1.46 -6.19
CA ILE A 71 2.44 1.30 -6.87
C ILE A 71 2.26 1.77 -8.31
N LEU A 72 3.00 2.82 -8.68
CA LEU A 72 3.09 3.30 -10.07
C LEU A 72 4.43 2.87 -10.65
N LYS A 73 4.44 2.14 -11.77
CA LYS A 73 5.64 1.93 -12.58
C LYS A 73 5.68 3.01 -13.66
N LEU A 74 6.77 3.76 -13.73
CA LEU A 74 6.93 4.86 -14.68
C LEU A 74 8.00 4.53 -15.73
N SER A 75 7.99 5.28 -16.83
CA SER A 75 9.15 5.37 -17.72
C SER A 75 10.32 6.01 -16.96
N GLU A 76 11.56 5.75 -17.40
CA GLU A 76 12.76 6.35 -16.82
C GLU A 76 12.63 7.88 -16.75
N SER A 77 12.27 8.50 -17.88
CA SER A 77 12.18 9.96 -17.99
C SER A 77 11.14 10.54 -17.04
N ASP A 78 9.94 9.93 -16.97
CA ASP A 78 8.89 10.40 -16.08
C ASP A 78 9.25 10.19 -14.61
N TYR A 79 9.90 9.07 -14.30
CA TYR A 79 10.38 8.76 -12.95
C TYR A 79 11.41 9.80 -12.49
N GLN A 80 12.45 10.07 -13.29
CA GLN A 80 13.50 11.02 -12.91
C GLN A 80 12.95 12.43 -12.76
N ASN A 81 12.13 12.88 -13.72
CA ASN A 81 11.47 14.18 -13.65
C ASN A 81 10.62 14.31 -12.37
N LEU A 82 9.88 13.26 -12.01
CA LEU A 82 9.07 13.26 -10.80
C LEU A 82 9.92 13.28 -9.54
N LYS A 83 10.94 12.42 -9.47
CA LYS A 83 11.84 12.32 -8.33
C LYS A 83 12.59 13.62 -8.08
N GLU A 84 13.09 14.26 -9.14
CA GLU A 84 13.79 15.55 -9.06
C GLU A 84 12.87 16.66 -8.52
N ASN A 85 11.61 16.70 -8.98
CA ASN A 85 10.62 17.65 -8.49
C ASN A 85 10.35 17.50 -6.98
N TYR A 86 10.29 16.27 -6.47
CA TYR A 86 10.15 16.02 -5.04
C TYR A 86 11.42 16.37 -4.25
N SER A 87 12.59 15.97 -4.76
CA SER A 87 13.87 16.20 -4.11
C SER A 87 14.18 17.70 -3.94
N LYS A 88 13.73 18.54 -4.89
CA LYS A 88 14.03 19.99 -4.88
C LYS A 88 13.01 20.83 -4.11
N ASN A 89 11.72 20.45 -4.13
CA ASN A 89 10.65 21.40 -3.84
C ASN A 89 9.66 20.94 -2.75
N LYS A 90 9.84 19.75 -2.18
CA LYS A 90 8.80 19.15 -1.32
C LYS A 90 9.33 18.80 0.05
N VAL A 91 8.40 18.78 1.01
CA VAL A 91 8.69 18.44 2.40
C VAL A 91 9.08 16.95 2.45
N ASN A 92 10.36 16.70 2.66
CA ASN A 92 10.86 15.40 3.08
C ASN A 92 10.37 15.19 4.52
N ILE A 93 9.54 14.18 4.71
CA ILE A 93 8.96 13.83 6.02
C ILE A 93 9.80 12.76 6.74
N GLY A 94 11.08 12.64 6.36
CA GLY A 94 12.08 11.68 6.81
C GLY A 94 12.08 11.37 8.31
N ASP A 95 12.53 10.15 8.61
CA ASP A 95 12.71 9.51 9.92
C ASP A 95 11.46 9.29 10.80
N LYS A 96 10.27 9.74 10.38
CA LYS A 96 9.06 9.71 11.24
C LYS A 96 8.01 8.67 10.85
N VAL A 97 8.27 7.84 9.85
CA VAL A 97 7.29 6.84 9.39
C VAL A 97 7.59 5.48 9.99
N TYR A 98 6.85 5.15 11.05
CA TYR A 98 6.84 3.83 11.69
C TYR A 98 5.56 3.11 11.29
N LEU A 99 5.70 1.91 10.73
CA LEU A 99 4.59 1.14 10.16
C LEU A 99 4.44 -0.18 10.90
N ASN A 100 3.21 -0.62 11.11
CA ASN A 100 2.95 -1.93 11.68
C ASN A 100 3.35 -3.05 10.70
N LYS A 101 3.55 -4.26 11.24
CA LYS A 101 3.97 -5.42 10.44
C LYS A 101 2.97 -5.77 9.31
N ASP A 102 1.69 -5.53 9.54
CA ASP A 102 0.61 -5.81 8.57
C ASP A 102 0.46 -4.74 7.46
N PHE A 103 1.28 -3.68 7.51
CA PHE A 103 1.33 -2.67 6.47
C PHE A 103 1.89 -3.24 5.16
N ILE A 104 2.89 -4.11 5.26
CA ILE A 104 3.59 -4.70 4.12
C ILE A 104 2.71 -5.79 3.52
N LYS A 105 2.20 -5.55 2.32
CA LYS A 105 1.26 -6.47 1.69
C LYS A 105 1.95 -7.56 0.86
N PRO A 106 1.35 -8.77 0.76
CA PRO A 106 1.88 -9.82 -0.10
C PRO A 106 2.05 -9.40 -1.56
N TRP A 107 1.15 -8.54 -2.06
CA TRP A 107 1.11 -8.09 -3.46
C TRP A 107 2.14 -7.01 -3.82
N PHE A 108 2.83 -6.42 -2.83
CA PHE A 108 3.92 -5.50 -3.09
C PHE A 108 5.02 -6.18 -3.91
N THR A 109 5.60 -5.44 -4.84
CA THR A 109 6.75 -5.89 -5.62
C THR A 109 7.98 -6.03 -4.72
N ASN A 110 8.99 -6.78 -5.17
CA ASN A 110 10.22 -6.95 -4.38
C ASN A 110 10.93 -5.61 -4.13
N SER A 111 11.03 -4.74 -5.15
CA SER A 111 11.59 -3.38 -5.02
C SER A 111 10.94 -2.57 -3.89
N ILE A 112 9.61 -2.68 -3.77
CA ILE A 112 8.83 -1.98 -2.75
C ILE A 112 9.10 -2.61 -1.38
N LYS A 113 9.09 -3.95 -1.28
CA LYS A 113 9.40 -4.67 -0.03
C LYS A 113 10.82 -4.38 0.48
N GLU A 114 11.81 -4.31 -0.41
CA GLU A 114 13.22 -4.02 -0.08
C GLU A 114 13.43 -2.59 0.41
N SER A 115 12.50 -1.68 0.09
CA SER A 115 12.52 -0.31 0.62
C SER A 115 12.13 -0.25 2.10
N PHE A 116 11.59 -1.34 2.67
CA PHE A 116 11.27 -1.44 4.08
C PHE A 116 12.32 -2.26 4.83
N PHE A 117 12.52 -1.94 6.11
CA PHE A 117 13.34 -2.74 7.02
C PHE A 117 12.72 -2.76 8.40
N LEU A 118 12.92 -3.86 9.11
CA LEU A 118 12.42 -4.02 10.46
C LEU A 118 13.40 -3.32 11.43
N GLU A 119 12.88 -2.42 12.25
CA GLU A 119 13.57 -1.80 13.37
C GLU A 119 12.67 -1.99 14.60
N ASP A 120 13.15 -2.78 15.57
CA ASP A 120 12.35 -3.28 16.69
C ASP A 120 11.07 -4.01 16.22
N ASP A 121 9.90 -3.52 16.62
CA ASP A 121 8.59 -4.07 16.27
C ASP A 121 7.90 -3.37 15.10
N TYR A 122 8.57 -2.39 14.47
CA TYR A 122 8.00 -1.57 13.42
C TYR A 122 8.82 -1.65 12.14
N TYR A 123 8.14 -1.50 11.00
CA TYR A 123 8.82 -1.26 9.74
C TYR A 123 9.16 0.22 9.61
N ARG A 124 10.40 0.49 9.17
CA ARG A 124 10.87 1.79 8.69
C ARG A 124 11.15 1.73 7.20
N ILE A 125 11.18 2.90 6.58
CA ILE A 125 11.46 3.06 5.15
C ILE A 125 12.93 3.49 4.98
N ARG A 126 13.69 2.75 4.16
CA ARG A 126 15.10 3.06 3.85
C ARG A 126 15.26 4.29 2.98
N SER A 127 14.32 4.48 2.06
CA SER A 127 14.30 5.59 1.11
C SER A 127 13.85 6.88 1.78
N GLU A 128 14.24 8.01 1.20
CA GLU A 128 13.65 9.29 1.52
C GLU A 128 12.14 9.26 1.25
N VAL A 129 11.40 9.87 2.17
CA VAL A 129 9.94 9.86 2.19
C VAL A 129 9.41 11.27 2.03
N TYR A 130 8.42 11.44 1.17
CA TYR A 130 7.85 12.74 0.83
C TYR A 130 6.35 12.76 1.10
N PHE A 131 5.81 13.95 1.37
CA PHE A 131 4.36 14.13 1.43
C PHE A 131 3.75 14.04 0.02
N PRO A 132 2.61 13.35 -0.21
CA PRO A 132 2.13 13.02 -1.55
C PRO A 132 1.24 14.11 -2.16
N ASP A 133 1.60 15.38 -1.95
CA ASP A 133 0.73 16.53 -2.22
C ASP A 133 0.18 16.59 -3.65
N ARG A 134 1.00 16.27 -4.67
CA ARG A 134 0.54 16.28 -6.07
C ARG A 134 -0.54 15.23 -6.35
N PHE A 135 -0.59 14.17 -5.54
CA PHE A 135 -1.49 13.04 -5.72
C PHE A 135 -2.78 13.18 -4.91
N LEU A 136 -2.83 14.12 -3.97
CA LEU A 136 -3.98 14.31 -3.10
C LEU A 136 -5.23 14.69 -3.91
N LYS A 137 -6.33 14.04 -3.56
CA LYS A 137 -7.68 14.31 -4.03
C LYS A 137 -8.64 13.94 -2.90
N SER A 138 -9.68 14.74 -2.69
CA SER A 138 -10.71 14.43 -1.68
C SER A 138 -11.25 13.00 -1.88
N PRO A 139 -11.39 12.18 -0.82
CA PRO A 139 -11.31 12.53 0.61
C PRO A 139 -9.94 12.35 1.27
N PHE A 140 -8.88 12.01 0.53
CA PHE A 140 -7.56 11.79 1.12
C PHE A 140 -6.93 13.09 1.60
N THR A 141 -6.53 13.12 2.87
CA THR A 141 -6.01 14.32 3.55
C THR A 141 -4.53 14.22 3.88
N GLY A 142 -3.97 13.01 3.90
CA GLY A 142 -2.58 12.77 4.25
C GLY A 142 -2.03 11.50 3.63
N GLY A 143 -0.76 11.23 3.95
CA GLY A 143 -0.05 10.08 3.43
C GLY A 143 1.44 10.34 3.28
N PHE A 144 2.07 9.45 2.51
CA PHE A 144 3.47 9.57 2.13
C PHE A 144 3.74 8.87 0.80
N LEU A 145 4.87 9.18 0.19
CA LEU A 145 5.40 8.43 -0.94
C LEU A 145 6.90 8.26 -0.84
N PHE A 146 7.41 7.28 -1.57
CA PHE A 146 8.85 7.11 -1.78
C PHE A 146 9.14 6.52 -3.16
N PHE A 147 10.39 6.69 -3.56
CA PHE A 147 10.92 6.22 -4.83
C PHE A 147 11.75 4.96 -4.63
N THR A 148 11.63 4.01 -5.55
CA THR A 148 12.41 2.75 -5.57
C THR A 148 13.41 2.75 -6.72
N VAL A 149 14.41 1.88 -6.67
CA VAL A 149 15.42 1.75 -7.74
C VAL A 149 14.83 1.24 -9.06
N ASP A 150 13.73 0.49 -9.02
CA ASP A 150 13.11 -0.07 -10.23
C ASP A 150 12.09 0.87 -10.88
N HIS A 151 12.31 2.19 -10.85
CA HIS A 151 11.38 3.19 -11.41
C HIS A 151 9.93 3.05 -10.94
N GLN A 152 9.73 2.56 -9.71
CA GLN A 152 8.43 2.53 -9.08
C GLN A 152 8.30 3.63 -8.03
N VAL A 153 7.11 4.19 -7.94
CA VAL A 153 6.70 5.12 -6.89
C VAL A 153 5.67 4.41 -6.02
N PHE A 154 5.97 4.26 -4.74
CA PHE A 154 4.99 3.86 -3.75
C PHE A 154 4.27 5.09 -3.24
N ILE A 155 2.94 5.05 -3.17
CA ILE A 155 2.13 6.12 -2.60
C ILE A 155 1.17 5.48 -1.60
N TYR A 156 1.20 5.98 -0.38
CA TYR A 156 0.23 5.70 0.66
C TYR A 156 -0.57 6.95 0.95
N MET A 157 -1.88 6.84 1.01
CA MET A 157 -2.78 7.93 1.39
C MET A 157 -3.87 7.43 2.33
N TYR A 158 -4.39 8.31 3.17
CA TYR A 158 -5.47 7.99 4.10
C TYR A 158 -6.47 9.14 4.23
N THR A 159 -7.67 8.79 4.68
CA THR A 159 -8.69 9.75 5.15
C THR A 159 -8.55 9.96 6.66
N THR A 160 -9.07 11.07 7.15
CA THR A 160 -9.13 11.46 8.57
C THR A 160 -10.56 11.68 9.02
#